data_AF-A0A5R8MQJ3-F1
#
_entry.id   AF-A0A5R8MQJ3-F1
#
_cell.length_a   1.000
_cell.length_b   1.000
_cell.length_c   1.000
_cell.angle_alpha   90.00
_cell.angle_beta   90.00
_cell.angle_gamma   90.00
#
_symmetry.space_group_name_H-M   'P 1'
#
loop_
_entity.id
_entity.type
_entity.pdbx_description
1 polymer ?
#
loop_
_entity_poly.entity_id
_entity_poly.type
_entity_poly.pdbx_seq_one_letter_code
_entity_poly.pdbx_strand_id
1 'polypeptide(L)'
;MERLVAAGVVEKQPYQQRPVRHEYVLTEAGRDIVPALTTRMAWDDRRATPAGGPPALLVHSCGERFTPVVTCPHCGGEVTAGM
;
A
#
# COMPACT_ATOMS: atom_id res chain seq x y z
N MET A 1 6.82 -15.33 1.87
CA MET A 1 5.36 -15.20 1.67
C MET A 1 4.54 -15.95 2.72
N GLU A 2 5.02 -17.08 3.24
CA GLU A 2 4.28 -17.88 4.25
C GLU A 2 3.77 -17.09 5.45
N ARG A 3 4.54 -16.12 5.96
CA ARG A 3 4.10 -15.26 7.08
C ARG A 3 2.89 -14.37 6.73
N LEU A 4 2.83 -13.85 5.51
CA LEU A 4 1.70 -13.00 5.08
C LEU A 4 0.46 -13.84 4.80
N VAL A 5 0.65 -15.07 4.31
CA VAL A 5 -0.45 -16.05 4.19
C VAL A 5 -0.97 -16.44 5.56
N ALA A 6 -0.08 -16.78 6.50
CA ALA A 6 -0.45 -17.13 7.87
C ALA A 6 -1.13 -15.98 8.61
N ALA A 7 -0.73 -14.73 8.34
CA ALA A 7 -1.37 -13.53 8.87
C ALA A 7 -2.68 -13.15 8.16
N GLY A 8 -3.10 -13.90 7.14
CA GLY A 8 -4.33 -13.61 6.39
C GLY A 8 -4.28 -12.35 5.53
N VAL A 9 -3.08 -11.81 5.24
CA VAL A 9 -2.88 -10.61 4.41
C VAL A 9 -2.95 -10.94 2.93
N VAL A 10 -2.44 -12.11 2.54
CA VAL A 10 -2.50 -12.62 1.17
C VAL A 10 -2.99 -14.04 1.16
N GLU A 11 -3.62 -14.44 0.07
CA GLU A 11 -3.98 -15.83 -0.18
C GLU A 11 -3.30 -16.34 -1.46
N LYS A 12 -2.97 -17.62 -1.48
CA LYS A 12 -2.29 -18.28 -2.59
C LYS A 12 -3.34 -18.91 -3.49
N GLN A 13 -3.50 -18.40 -4.71
CA GLN A 13 -4.49 -18.88 -5.67
C GLN A 13 -3.82 -19.44 -6.93
N PRO A 14 -4.27 -20.59 -7.47
CA PRO A 14 -3.75 -21.10 -8.74
C PRO A 14 -4.32 -20.27 -9.92
N TYR A 15 -3.45 -19.64 -10.70
CA TYR A 15 -3.84 -18.89 -11.91
C TYR A 15 -3.58 -19.65 -13.21
N GLN A 16 -2.80 -20.73 -13.16
CA GLN A 16 -2.51 -21.61 -14.28
C GLN A 16 -2.52 -23.05 -13.77
N GLN A 17 -3.02 -23.99 -14.57
CA GLN A 17 -3.13 -25.40 -14.18
C GLN A 17 -2.06 -26.33 -14.82
N ARG A 18 -1.43 -25.93 -15.93
CA ARG A 18 -0.46 -26.79 -16.66
C ARG A 18 0.75 -26.00 -17.20
N PRO A 19 1.91 -25.99 -16.52
CA PRO A 19 2.11 -26.44 -15.13
C PRO A 19 1.31 -25.58 -14.13
N VAL A 20 1.06 -26.09 -12.92
CA VAL A 20 0.35 -25.32 -11.89
C VAL A 20 1.20 -24.11 -11.48
N ARG A 21 0.66 -22.90 -11.60
CA ARG A 21 1.28 -21.66 -11.11
C ARG A 21 0.32 -20.96 -10.17
N HIS A 22 0.90 -20.33 -9.15
CA HIS A 22 0.16 -19.62 -8.13
C HIS A 22 0.53 -18.16 -8.12
N GLU A 23 -0.46 -17.34 -7.81
CA GLU A 23 -0.31 -15.92 -7.48
C GLU A 23 -0.68 -15.72 -6.01
N TYR A 24 -0.21 -14.60 -5.45
CA TYR A 24 -0.56 -14.18 -4.11
C TYR A 24 -1.39 -12.91 -4.21
N VAL A 25 -2.67 -13.01 -3.90
CA VAL A 25 -3.61 -11.89 -4.00
C VAL A 25 -3.92 -11.35 -2.61
N LEU A 26 -4.12 -10.03 -2.51
CA LEU A 26 -4.52 -9.40 -1.25
C LEU A 26 -5.92 -9.85 -0.86
N THR A 27 -6.05 -10.29 0.39
CA THR A 27 -7.35 -10.49 1.04
C THR A 27 -7.98 -9.13 1.37
N GLU A 28 -9.19 -9.14 1.94
CA GLU A 28 -9.80 -7.93 2.50
C GLU A 28 -8.90 -7.27 3.56
N ALA A 29 -8.45 -8.05 4.56
CA ALA A 29 -7.51 -7.57 5.58
C ALA A 29 -6.20 -7.06 4.98
N GLY A 30 -5.73 -7.65 3.88
CA GLY A 30 -4.55 -7.17 3.16
C GLY A 30 -4.76 -5.81 2.50
N ARG A 31 -5.97 -5.54 1.98
CA ARG A 31 -6.32 -4.24 1.39
C ARG A 31 -6.41 -3.14 2.44
N ASP A 32 -6.92 -3.46 3.63
CA ASP A 32 -7.01 -2.52 4.76
C ASP A 32 -5.64 -2.00 5.22
N ILE A 33 -4.56 -2.73 4.92
CA ILE A 33 -3.19 -2.33 5.27
C ILE A 33 -2.61 -1.32 4.26
N VAL A 34 -3.12 -1.27 3.02
CA VAL A 34 -2.58 -0.42 1.95
C VAL A 34 -2.48 1.06 2.36
N PRO A 35 -3.49 1.69 2.98
CA PRO A 35 -3.39 3.09 3.42
C PRO A 35 -2.27 3.35 4.43
N ALA A 36 -1.99 2.40 5.33
CA ALA A 36 -0.90 2.53 6.29
C ALA A 36 0.47 2.47 5.61
N LEU A 37 0.63 1.56 4.64
CA LEU A 37 1.87 1.41 3.87
C LEU A 37 2.15 2.65 3.01
N THR A 38 1.14 3.17 2.30
CA THR A 38 1.32 4.36 1.46
C THR A 38 1.66 5.60 2.29
N THR A 39 1.02 5.77 3.46
CA THR A 39 1.34 6.87 4.39
C THR A 39 2.78 6.79 4.90
N ARG A 40 3.28 5.57 5.18
CA ARG A 40 4.68 5.34 5.53
C ARG A 40 5.61 5.70 4.37
N MET A 41 5.32 5.25 3.15
CA MET A 41 6.12 5.56 1.96
C MET A 41 6.25 7.06 1.76
N ALA A 42 5.16 7.83 1.95
CA ALA A 42 5.21 9.28 1.88
C ALA A 42 6.11 9.93 2.94
N TRP A 43 6.22 9.32 4.13
CA TRP A 43 7.19 9.77 5.14
C TRP A 43 8.63 9.45 4.73
N ASP A 44 8.87 8.23 4.21
CA ASP A 44 10.18 7.80 3.74
C ASP A 44 10.66 8.70 2.59
N ASP A 45 9.79 9.03 1.63
CA ASP A 45 10.10 9.93 0.52
C ASP A 45 10.53 11.33 1.01
N ARG A 46 9.92 11.85 2.08
CA ARG A 46 10.31 13.15 2.65
C ARG A 46 11.64 13.13 3.39
N ARG A 47 12.11 11.97 3.86
CA ARG A 47 13.23 11.86 4.81
C ARG A 47 14.46 11.15 4.26
N ALA A 48 14.25 10.25 3.31
CA ALA A 48 15.24 9.27 2.88
C ALA A 48 15.28 9.09 1.36
N THR A 49 14.74 10.04 0.59
CA THR A 49 14.83 10.01 -0.88
C THR A 49 16.30 10.04 -1.34
N PRO A 50 16.77 9.00 -2.06
CA PRO A 50 18.09 8.98 -2.66
C PRO A 50 18.27 10.06 -3.73
N ALA A 51 19.52 10.34 -4.13
CA ALA A 51 19.82 11.32 -5.19
C ALA A 51 19.15 11.01 -6.55
N GLY A 52 18.77 9.74 -6.79
CA GLY A 52 18.04 9.31 -7.98
C GLY A 52 16.51 9.45 -7.90
N GLY A 53 15.97 10.00 -6.81
CA GLY A 53 14.53 10.08 -6.55
C GLY A 53 14.01 8.90 -5.72
N PRO A 54 12.72 8.90 -5.37
CA PRO A 54 12.13 7.88 -4.51
C PRO A 54 12.12 6.50 -5.19
N PRO A 55 12.27 5.42 -4.43
CA PRO A 55 12.34 4.06 -4.97
C PRO A 55 11.01 3.57 -5.57
N ALA A 56 9.90 4.22 -5.21
CA ALA A 56 8.57 3.93 -5.75
C ALA A 56 7.77 5.23 -5.88
N LEU A 57 6.87 5.28 -6.86
CA LEU A 57 5.94 6.38 -7.06
C LEU A 57 4.53 5.92 -6.74
N LEU A 58 3.82 6.68 -5.91
CA LEU A 58 2.40 6.48 -5.67
C LEU A 58 1.61 7.13 -6.80
N VAL A 59 0.94 6.29 -7.59
CA VAL A 59 0.11 6.69 -8.73
C VAL A 59 -1.32 6.24 -8.46
N HIS A 60 -2.27 7.15 -8.55
CA HIS A 60 -3.68 6.81 -8.41
C HIS A 60 -4.17 6.09 -9.66
N SER A 61 -5.34 5.44 -9.59
CA SER A 61 -5.95 4.77 -10.74
C SER A 61 -6.23 5.70 -11.93
N CYS A 62 -6.28 7.03 -11.70
CA CYS A 62 -6.37 8.03 -12.77
C CYS A 62 -5.04 8.29 -13.51
N GLY A 63 -3.93 7.69 -13.08
CA GLY A 63 -2.61 7.87 -13.67
C GLY A 63 -1.80 9.04 -13.09
N GLU A 64 -2.39 9.85 -12.21
CA GLU A 64 -1.70 10.98 -11.59
C GLU A 64 -0.94 10.58 -10.33
N ARG A 65 0.18 11.25 -10.07
CA ARG A 65 0.95 11.05 -8.84
C ARG A 65 0.20 11.65 -7.66
N PHE A 66 0.29 11.02 -6.50
CA PHE A 66 -0.31 11.57 -5.29
C PHE A 66 0.57 11.37 -4.05
N THR A 67 0.31 12.18 -3.04
CA THR A 67 0.82 11.98 -1.68
C THR A 67 -0.38 11.67 -0.78
N PRO A 68 -0.39 10.55 -0.05
CA PRO A 68 -1.49 10.23 0.86
C PRO A 68 -1.57 11.24 1.99
N VAL A 69 -2.81 11.63 2.30
CA VAL A 69 -3.17 12.46 3.45
C VAL A 69 -4.20 11.72 4.30
N VAL A 70 -4.11 11.83 5.62
CA VAL A 70 -5.11 11.30 6.54
C VAL A 70 -6.11 12.41 6.82
N THR A 71 -7.39 12.14 6.66
CA THR A 71 -8.46 13.13 6.86
C THR A 71 -9.45 12.66 7.92
N CYS A 72 -10.03 13.61 8.65
CA CYS A 72 -11.11 13.34 9.59
C CYS A 72 -12.40 13.04 8.78
N PRO A 73 -13.06 11.89 9.01
CA PRO A 73 -14.25 11.53 8.26
C PRO A 73 -15.46 12.45 8.54
N HIS A 74 -15.44 13.20 9.64
CA HIS A 74 -16.56 14.08 10.03
C HIS A 74 -16.50 15.47 9.37
N CYS A 75 -15.31 16.05 9.22
CA CYS A 75 -15.15 17.41 8.70
C CYS A 75 -14.34 17.49 7.39
N GLY A 76 -13.69 16.39 6.98
CA GLY A 76 -12.81 16.35 5.81
C GLY A 76 -11.45 17.03 6.01
N GLY A 77 -11.20 17.63 7.17
CA GLY A 77 -9.93 18.29 7.49
C GLY A 77 -8.78 17.30 7.61
N GLU A 78 -7.58 17.71 7.20
CA GLU A 78 -6.36 16.92 7.37
C GLU A 78 -5.99 16.73 8.85
N VAL A 79 -5.61 15.51 9.20
CA VAL A 79 -5.08 15.18 10.52
C VAL A 79 -3.58 15.47 10.54
N THR A 80 -3.16 16.38 11.41
CA THR A 80 -1.75 16.76 11.58
C THR A 80 -1.32 16.53 13.02
N ALA A 81 -0.02 16.42 13.29
CA ALA A 81 0.53 16.11 14.62
C ALA A 81 0.22 17.16 15.72
N GLY A 82 -0.52 18.23 15.40
CA GLY A 82 -0.88 19.32 16.31
C GLY A 82 -2.31 19.28 16.86
N MET A 83 -3.10 18.23 16.54
CA MET A 83 -4.43 17.97 17.11
C MET A 83 -4.64 16.48 17.36
#